data_AF-A0A1I3GXC4-F1
#
_entry.id   AF-A0A1I3GXC4-F1
#
_cell.length_a   1.000
_cell.length_b   1.000
_cell.length_c   1.000
_cell.angle_alpha   90.00
_cell.angle_beta   90.00
_cell.angle_gamma   90.00
#
_symmetry.space_group_name_H-M   'P 1'
#
loop_
_entity.id
_entity.type
_entity.pdbx_description
1 polymer ?
#
loop_
_entity_poly.entity_id
_entity_poly.type
_entity_poly.pdbx_seq_one_letter_code
_entity_poly.pdbx_strand_id
1 'polypeptide(L)' 'MTNTFKNNTLENKIEVLKEINAETAGWGINELLMENGDYYSSWHMNHMDETYAKLAKAYSYEELVDYLNKMK' A
#
# COMPACT_ATOMS: atom_id res chain seq x y z
N MET A 1 -21.50 5.75 6.01
CA MET A 1 -20.29 6.58 5.85
C MET A 1 -20.20 6.98 4.40
N THR A 2 -20.34 8.27 4.10
CA THR A 2 -20.18 8.79 2.75
C THR A 2 -18.71 8.73 2.39
N ASN A 3 -18.30 7.69 1.65
CA ASN A 3 -17.02 7.65 0.97
C ASN A 3 -17.05 8.73 -0.11
N THR A 4 -16.72 9.95 0.29
CA THR A 4 -16.33 11.01 -0.63
C THR A 4 -15.20 10.43 -1.46
N PHE A 5 -15.45 10.18 -2.74
CA PHE A 5 -14.48 9.64 -3.67
C PHE A 5 -13.24 10.54 -3.66
N LYS A 6 -12.27 10.16 -2.83
CA LYS A 6 -10.87 10.51 -3.00
C LYS A 6 -10.55 10.08 -4.44
N ASN A 7 -10.42 11.05 -5.36
CA ASN A 7 -10.04 10.79 -6.75
C ASN A 7 -8.94 9.72 -6.77
N ASN A 8 -8.94 8.76 -7.70
CA ASN A 8 -7.93 7.70 -7.77
C ASN A 8 -6.55 8.30 -8.16
N THR A 9 -5.94 9.02 -7.23
CA THR A 9 -4.65 9.70 -7.35
C THR A 9 -3.59 8.84 -6.70
N LEU A 10 -2.35 9.07 -7.13
CA LEU A 10 -1.17 8.43 -6.54
C LEU A 10 -1.10 8.68 -5.01
N GLU A 11 -1.44 9.89 -4.57
CA GLU A 11 -1.42 10.29 -3.17
C GLU A 11 -2.39 9.45 -2.32
N ASN A 12 -3.63 9.25 -2.81
CA ASN A 12 -4.63 8.48 -2.06
C ASN A 12 -4.24 7.00 -1.94
N LYS A 13 -3.62 6.43 -2.98
CA LYS A 13 -3.06 5.07 -2.90
C LYS A 13 -1.91 4.98 -1.90
N ILE A 14 -1.04 5.98 -1.85
CA ILE A 14 0.05 6.05 -0.86
C ILE A 14 -0.51 6.14 0.56
N GLU A 15 -1.57 6.91 0.80
CA GLU A 15 -2.23 6.96 2.11
C GLU A 15 -2.75 5.59 2.55
N VAL A 16 -3.42 4.85 1.66
CA VAL A 16 -3.89 3.49 1.97
C VAL A 16 -2.71 2.55 2.26
N LEU A 17 -1.61 2.64 1.52
CA LEU A 17 -0.40 1.86 1.80
C LEU A 17 0.21 2.18 3.17
N LYS A 18 0.17 3.46 3.60
CA LYS A 18 0.61 3.85 4.95
C LYS A 18 -0.31 3.26 6.03
N GLU A 19 -1.62 3.22 5.79
CA GLU A 19 -2.59 2.55 6.67
C GLU A 19 -2.29 1.04 6.76
N ILE A 20 -2.10 0.37 5.63
CA ILE A 20 -1.70 -1.05 5.57
C ILE A 20 -0.43 -1.29 6.38
N ASN A 21 0.61 -0.47 6.19
CA ASN A 21 1.86 -0.60 6.90
C ASN A 21 1.69 -0.45 8.43
N ALA A 22 0.88 0.52 8.86
CA ALA A 22 0.63 0.78 10.28
C ALA A 22 -0.20 -0.34 10.93
N GLU A 23 -1.27 -0.80 10.28
CA GLU A 23 -2.16 -1.85 10.81
C GLU A 23 -1.47 -3.22 10.88
N THR A 24 -0.57 -3.51 9.92
CA THR A 24 0.12 -4.82 9.83
C THR A 24 1.52 -4.85 10.42
N ALA A 25 2.00 -3.75 10.99
CA ALA A 25 3.39 -3.58 11.38
C ALA A 25 4.39 -3.94 10.24
N GLY A 26 4.04 -3.58 9.01
CA GLY A 26 4.85 -3.79 7.80
C GLY A 26 4.64 -5.12 7.07
N TRP A 27 3.91 -6.08 7.64
CA TRP A 27 3.65 -7.36 6.96
C TRP A 27 2.87 -7.20 5.65
N GLY A 28 1.89 -6.29 5.60
CA GLY A 28 1.10 -6.09 4.40
C GLY A 28 1.91 -5.46 3.26
N ILE A 29 2.89 -4.62 3.57
CA ILE A 29 3.83 -4.09 2.57
C ILE A 29 4.70 -5.22 2.01
N ASN A 30 5.12 -6.17 2.85
CA ASN A 30 5.87 -7.33 2.40
C ASN A 30 5.04 -8.21 1.45
N GLU A 31 3.77 -8.49 1.76
CA GLU A 31 2.89 -9.26 0.87
C GLU A 31 2.67 -8.58 -0.48
N LEU A 32 2.38 -7.28 -0.50
CA LEU A 32 2.20 -6.51 -1.73
C LEU A 32 3.48 -6.42 -2.59
N LEU A 33 4.66 -6.46 -1.96
CA LEU A 33 5.92 -6.54 -2.71
C LEU A 33 6.12 -7.93 -3.33
N MET A 34 5.85 -8.99 -2.57
CA MET A 34 5.98 -10.37 -3.06
C MET A 34 5.05 -10.65 -4.24
N GLU A 35 3.82 -10.15 -4.20
CA GLU A 35 2.87 -10.23 -5.31
C GLU A 35 3.40 -9.54 -6.60
N ASN A 36 4.19 -8.47 -6.45
CA ASN A 36 4.87 -7.80 -7.56
C ASN A 36 6.19 -8.46 -7.98
N GLY A 37 6.52 -9.64 -7.42
CA GLY A 37 7.79 -10.30 -7.66
C GLY A 37 9.00 -9.57 -7.08
N ASP A 38 8.78 -8.70 -6.09
CA ASP A 38 9.81 -7.98 -5.35
C ASP A 38 9.91 -8.52 -3.92
N TYR A 39 11.06 -8.34 -3.28
CA TYR A 39 11.30 -8.85 -1.93
C TYR A 39 11.55 -7.70 -0.96
N TYR A 40 10.83 -7.70 0.16
CA TYR A 40 11.07 -6.71 1.20
C TYR A 40 12.49 -6.85 1.73
N SER A 41 13.20 -5.73 1.75
CA SER A 41 14.63 -5.67 2.03
C SER A 41 14.96 -4.42 2.82
N SER A 42 16.19 -4.34 3.34
CA SER A 42 16.67 -3.14 4.03
C SER A 42 16.64 -1.89 3.15
N TRP A 43 16.71 -2.03 1.82
CA TRP A 43 16.55 -0.89 0.92
C TRP A 43 15.13 -0.31 1.01
N HIS A 44 14.10 -1.15 0.94
CA HIS A 44 12.70 -0.74 1.07
C HIS A 44 12.42 -0.04 2.41
N MET A 45 12.95 -0.60 3.51
CA MET A 45 12.84 0.00 4.84
C MET A 45 13.43 1.42 4.92
N ASN A 46 14.55 1.65 4.22
CA ASN A 46 15.22 2.95 4.20
C ASN A 46 14.64 3.92 3.15
N HIS A 47 13.82 3.42 2.23
CA HIS A 47 13.22 4.18 1.13
C HIS A 47 11.70 3.94 1.08
N MET A 48 11.02 4.06 2.23
CA MET A 48 9.59 3.74 2.34
C MET A 48 8.72 4.63 1.45
N ASP A 49 9.05 5.91 1.28
CA ASP A 49 8.31 6.79 0.36
C ASP A 49 8.40 6.32 -1.10
N GLU A 50 9.57 5.86 -1.54
CA GLU A 50 9.76 5.27 -2.87
C GLU A 50 9.05 3.91 -2.98
N THR A 51 9.09 3.12 -1.93
CA THR A 51 8.39 1.83 -1.83
C THR A 51 6.88 2.03 -1.99
N TYR A 52 6.29 3.01 -1.29
CA TYR A 52 4.88 3.35 -1.43
C TYR A 52 4.56 3.89 -2.82
N ALA A 53 5.40 4.77 -3.38
CA ALA A 53 5.18 5.28 -4.73
C ALA A 53 5.23 4.16 -5.79
N LYS A 54 6.10 3.15 -5.61
CA LYS A 54 6.18 1.97 -6.47
C LYS A 54 4.90 1.12 -6.36
N LEU A 55 4.52 0.75 -5.14
CA LEU A 55 3.31 -0.04 -4.90
C LEU A 55 2.04 0.68 -5.39
N ALA A 56 1.92 1.98 -5.15
CA ALA A 56 0.79 2.78 -5.60
C ALA A 56 0.68 2.87 -7.14
N LYS A 57 1.79 2.69 -7.87
CA LYS A 57 1.77 2.58 -9.34
C LYS A 57 1.44 1.17 -9.81
N ALA A 58 1.80 0.16 -9.03
CA ALA A 58 1.58 -1.25 -9.36
C ALA A 58 0.11 -1.69 -9.16
N TYR A 59 -0.58 -1.11 -8.17
CA TYR A 59 -1.94 -1.50 -7.82
C TYR A 59 -3.00 -0.45 -8.18
N SER A 60 -4.22 -0.91 -8.40
CA SER A 60 -5.42 -0.05 -8.40
C SER A 60 -5.75 0.44 -6.99
N TYR A 61 -6.56 1.49 -6.88
CA TYR A 61 -7.00 1.98 -5.57
C TYR A 61 -7.94 0.97 -4.91
N GLU A 62 -8.79 0.33 -5.70
CA GLU A 62 -9.75 -0.68 -5.29
C GLU A 62 -9.06 -1.88 -4.66
N GLU A 63 -7.98 -2.41 -5.26
CA GLU A 63 -7.20 -3.52 -4.68
C GLU A 63 -6.61 -3.17 -3.32
N LEU A 64 -6.04 -1.96 -3.18
CA LEU A 64 -5.43 -1.51 -1.92
C LEU A 64 -6.48 -1.36 -0.80
N VAL A 65 -7.64 -0.80 -1.12
CA VAL A 65 -8.75 -0.67 -0.16
C VAL A 65 -9.31 -2.04 0.23
N ASP A 66 -9.44 -2.95 -0.74
CA ASP A 66 -9.92 -4.31 -0.48
C ASP A 66 -8.95 -5.08 0.44
N TYR A 67 -7.64 -4.87 0.27
CA TYR A 67 -6.61 -5.40 1.16
C TYR A 67 -6.80 -4.90 2.61
N LEU A 68 -7.01 -3.59 2.80
CA LEU A 68 -7.30 -3.03 4.13
C LEU A 68 -8.58 -3.61 4.76
N ASN A 69 -9.63 -3.82 3.97
CA ASN A 69 -10.88 -4.41 4.47
C ASN A 69 -10.73 -5.87 4.89
N LYS A 70 -9.82 -6.63 4.29
CA LYS A 70 -9.55 -8.04 4.65
C LYS A 70 -8.79 -8.19 5.96
N MET A 71 -8.11 -7.14 6.42
CA MET A 71 -7.29 -7.16 7.63
C MET A 71 -8.02 -6.72 8.90
N LYS A 72 -9.24 -6.19 8.75
CA LYS A 72 -10.13 -5.76 9.85
C LYS A 72 -11.06 -6.88 10.28
#